data_AF-A0A1G6C7M0-F1
#
_entry.id   AF-A0A1G6C7M0-F1
#
_cell.length_a   1.000
_cell.length_b   1.000
_cell.length_c   1.000
_cell.angle_alpha   90.00
_cell.angle_beta   90.00
_cell.angle_gamma   90.00
#
_symmetry.space_group_name_H-M   'P 1'
#
loop_
_entity.id
_entity.type
_entity.pdbx_description
1 polymer ?
#
loop_
_entity_poly.entity_id
_entity_poly.type
_entity_poly.pdbx_seq_one_letter_code
_entity_poly.pdbx_strand_id
1 'polypeptide(L)'
;MRKHAPGLIVLFAVSLVSALAMAQSNDDATDKAAADVVADQVREQGYDCEEPTKASPDQEADGDSVWKLTCKDNAYRVRLVPDMAAQIESLD
;
A
#
# COMPACT_ATOMS: atom_id res chain seq x y z
N MET A 1 7.00 22.30 62.43
CA MET A 1 5.63 22.79 62.69
C MET A 1 5.25 23.85 61.66
N ARG A 2 4.45 23.50 60.65
CA ARG A 2 3.66 24.42 59.80
C ARG A 2 2.37 23.69 59.39
N LYS A 3 1.27 24.44 59.40
CA LYS A 3 -0.12 24.03 59.61
C LYS A 3 -0.80 23.65 58.28
N HIS A 4 -1.76 22.71 58.29
CA HIS A 4 -2.60 22.38 57.14
C HIS A 4 -3.50 23.55 56.72
N ALA A 5 -3.81 23.67 55.44
CA ALA A 5 -5.09 24.20 54.96
C ALA A 5 -5.52 23.45 53.69
N PRO A 6 -6.73 22.85 53.66
CA PRO A 6 -7.32 22.19 52.50
C PRO A 6 -8.14 23.20 51.70
N GLY A 7 -8.03 23.21 50.38
CA GLY A 7 -8.89 24.04 49.56
C GLY A 7 -8.27 24.32 48.21
N LEU A 8 -8.67 23.53 47.21
CA LEU A 8 -9.40 24.00 46.04
C LEU A 8 -9.67 22.78 45.16
N ILE A 9 -10.90 22.27 45.23
CA ILE A 9 -11.42 21.27 44.28
C ILE A 9 -11.47 21.98 42.93
N VAL A 10 -10.48 21.73 42.08
CA VAL A 10 -10.50 22.14 40.68
C VAL A 10 -11.44 21.18 39.97
N LEU A 11 -12.68 21.62 39.74
CA LEU A 11 -13.64 20.98 38.84
C LEU A 11 -13.03 20.96 37.43
N PHE A 12 -12.41 19.85 37.04
CA PHE A 12 -12.01 19.61 35.66
C PHE A 12 -13.27 19.39 34.82
N ALA A 13 -13.70 20.44 34.12
CA ALA A 13 -14.64 20.31 33.01
C ALA A 13 -13.99 19.46 31.93
N VAL A 14 -14.38 18.19 31.84
CA VAL A 14 -13.99 17.31 30.73
C VAL A 14 -14.79 17.74 29.51
N SER A 15 -14.20 18.61 28.70
CA SER A 15 -14.69 18.96 27.38
C SER A 15 -14.66 17.70 26.51
N LEU A 16 -15.83 17.18 26.12
CA LEU A 16 -15.94 16.16 25.07
C LEU A 16 -15.46 16.77 23.75
N VAL A 17 -14.21 16.52 23.39
CA VAL A 17 -13.73 16.75 22.02
C VAL A 17 -14.24 15.60 21.17
N SER A 18 -15.24 15.88 20.34
CA SER A 18 -15.70 14.98 19.28
C SER A 18 -14.55 14.69 18.33
N ALA A 19 -13.95 13.51 18.43
CA ALA A 19 -13.00 13.01 17.46
C ALA A 19 -13.73 12.63 16.17
N LEU A 20 -13.78 13.54 15.19
CA LEU A 20 -14.00 13.14 13.80
C LEU A 20 -12.74 12.39 13.36
N ALA A 21 -12.82 11.07 13.30
CA ALA A 21 -11.77 10.24 12.73
C ALA A 21 -11.57 10.62 11.25
N MET A 22 -10.40 11.19 10.94
CA MET A 22 -9.95 11.36 9.57
C MET A 22 -9.61 9.98 9.00
N ALA A 23 -10.44 9.48 8.09
CA ALA A 23 -10.07 8.34 7.24
C ALA A 23 -9.03 8.84 6.22
N GLN A 24 -7.76 8.62 6.51
CA GLN A 24 -6.67 8.86 5.55
C GLN A 24 -6.63 7.65 4.60
N SER A 25 -7.03 7.87 3.35
CA SER A 25 -6.90 6.90 2.26
C SER A 25 -5.41 6.70 1.94
N ASN A 26 -4.85 5.54 2.32
CA ASN A 26 -3.45 5.17 2.09
C ASN A 26 -3.28 4.42 0.74
N ASP A 27 -3.98 4.85 -0.30
CA ASP A 27 -4.00 4.13 -1.59
C ASP A 27 -2.59 4.10 -2.23
N ASP A 28 -1.84 5.21 -2.18
CA ASP A 28 -0.49 5.29 -2.78
C ASP A 28 0.53 4.33 -2.15
N ALA A 29 0.48 4.12 -0.83
CA ALA A 29 1.42 3.23 -0.14
C ALA A 29 1.13 1.75 -0.45
N THR A 30 -0.15 1.41 -0.66
CA THR A 30 -0.58 0.06 -1.01
C THR A 30 -0.23 -0.26 -2.46
N ASP A 31 -0.43 0.70 -3.36
CA ASP A 31 -0.10 0.58 -4.78
C ASP A 31 1.41 0.39 -5.01
N LYS A 32 2.25 1.14 -4.26
CA LYS A 32 3.71 0.98 -4.29
C LYS A 32 4.14 -0.41 -3.83
N ALA A 33 3.57 -0.89 -2.72
CA ALA A 33 3.89 -2.22 -2.19
C ALA A 33 3.51 -3.35 -3.16
N ALA A 34 2.35 -3.25 -3.81
CA ALA A 34 1.95 -4.20 -4.86
C ALA A 34 2.93 -4.15 -6.05
N ALA A 35 3.34 -2.94 -6.47
CA ALA A 35 4.29 -2.76 -7.57
C ALA A 35 5.64 -3.43 -7.27
N ASP A 36 6.16 -3.27 -6.05
CA ASP A 36 7.43 -3.88 -5.64
C ASP A 36 7.34 -5.42 -5.68
N VAL A 37 6.27 -6.01 -5.14
CA VAL A 37 6.06 -7.48 -5.13
C VAL A 37 5.93 -8.04 -6.54
N VAL A 38 5.12 -7.43 -7.41
CA VAL A 38 4.97 -7.94 -8.78
C VAL A 38 6.28 -7.78 -9.56
N ALA A 39 7.02 -6.69 -9.33
CA ALA A 39 8.32 -6.44 -9.96
C ALA A 39 9.42 -7.40 -9.49
N ASP A 40 9.41 -7.85 -8.23
CA ASP A 40 10.31 -8.91 -7.75
C ASP A 40 10.13 -10.16 -8.63
N GLN A 41 8.89 -10.57 -8.91
CA GLN A 41 8.60 -11.76 -9.72
C GLN A 41 8.97 -11.64 -11.19
N VAL A 42 8.92 -10.43 -11.72
CA VAL A 42 9.40 -10.11 -13.07
C VAL A 42 10.94 -10.19 -13.12
N ARG A 43 11.62 -9.60 -12.13
CA ARG A 43 13.09 -9.61 -12.05
C ARG A 43 13.69 -10.98 -11.75
N GLU A 44 13.04 -11.80 -10.92
CA GLU A 44 13.45 -13.19 -10.66
C GLU A 44 13.53 -14.04 -11.93
N GLN A 45 12.78 -13.67 -12.97
CA GLN A 45 12.76 -14.34 -14.27
C GLN A 45 13.65 -13.68 -15.32
N GLY A 46 14.40 -12.64 -14.94
CA GLY A 46 15.37 -11.95 -15.80
C GLY A 46 14.79 -10.84 -16.69
N TYR A 47 13.58 -10.36 -16.41
CA TYR A 47 13.01 -9.20 -17.09
C TYR A 47 13.37 -7.90 -16.35
N ASP A 48 13.64 -6.84 -17.11
CA ASP A 48 14.01 -5.54 -16.57
C ASP A 48 12.80 -4.77 -16.05
N CYS A 49 12.71 -4.58 -14.74
CA CYS A 49 11.76 -3.67 -14.12
C CYS A 49 12.44 -2.89 -13.00
N GLU A 50 13.29 -1.95 -13.41
CA GLU A 50 13.88 -0.99 -12.49
C GLU A 50 12.84 0.07 -12.11
N GLU A 51 12.83 0.46 -10.83
CA GLU A 51 11.94 1.49 -10.29
C GLU A 51 10.44 1.24 -10.61
N PRO A 52 9.82 0.19 -10.04
CA PRO A 52 8.39 -0.07 -10.24
C PRO A 52 7.54 1.07 -9.67
N THR A 53 6.70 1.64 -10.54
CA THR A 53 5.91 2.84 -10.23
C THR A 53 4.47 2.51 -9.88
N LYS A 54 3.89 1.48 -10.50
CA LYS A 54 2.51 1.07 -10.27
C LYS A 54 2.29 -0.39 -10.61
N ALA A 55 1.49 -1.09 -9.81
CA ALA A 55 0.85 -2.31 -10.22
C ALA A 55 -0.65 -2.24 -9.91
N SER A 56 -1.47 -2.71 -10.84
CA SER A 56 -2.91 -2.80 -10.66
C SER A 56 -3.46 -4.07 -11.31
N PRO A 57 -4.56 -4.65 -10.79
CA PRO A 57 -5.23 -5.76 -11.45
C PRO A 57 -5.58 -5.42 -12.89
N ASP A 58 -5.28 -6.32 -13.83
CA ASP A 58 -5.61 -6.13 -15.23
C ASP A 58 -7.07 -6.53 -15.49
N GLN A 59 -7.95 -5.53 -15.58
CA GLN A 59 -9.39 -5.73 -15.82
C GLN A 59 -9.70 -6.20 -17.25
N GLU A 60 -8.74 -6.09 -18.17
CA GLU A 60 -8.91 -6.46 -19.58
C GLU A 60 -8.46 -7.90 -19.85
N ALA A 61 -7.78 -8.53 -18.89
CA ALA A 61 -7.29 -9.89 -19.00
C ALA A 61 -8.26 -10.88 -18.35
N ASP A 62 -8.48 -12.01 -19.03
CA ASP A 62 -9.27 -13.11 -18.47
C ASP A 62 -8.50 -13.86 -17.37
N GLY A 63 -9.22 -14.28 -16.34
CA GLY A 63 -8.73 -15.11 -15.25
C GLY A 63 -8.14 -14.32 -14.07
N ASP A 64 -7.80 -15.06 -13.02
CA ASP A 64 -7.36 -14.47 -11.76
C ASP A 64 -5.87 -14.08 -11.78
N SER A 65 -5.51 -13.19 -10.85
CA SER A 65 -4.11 -12.83 -10.55
C SER A 65 -3.31 -12.27 -11.73
N VAL A 66 -3.99 -11.57 -12.64
CA VAL A 66 -3.35 -10.81 -13.72
C VAL A 66 -3.18 -9.35 -13.30
N TRP A 67 -1.99 -8.82 -13.51
CA TRP A 67 -1.59 -7.46 -13.12
C TRP A 67 -1.02 -6.72 -14.32
N LYS A 68 -1.32 -5.43 -14.42
CA LYS A 68 -0.55 -4.46 -15.20
C LYS A 68 0.50 -3.85 -14.29
N LEU A 69 1.76 -4.09 -14.60
CA LEU A 69 2.93 -3.53 -13.93
C LEU A 69 3.53 -2.44 -14.81
N THR A 70 3.72 -1.25 -14.25
CA THR A 70 4.43 -0.14 -14.89
C THR A 70 5.75 0.09 -14.16
N CYS A 71 6.84 -0.07 -14.88
CA CYS A 71 8.19 0.28 -14.47
C CYS A 71 8.55 1.64 -15.08
N LYS A 72 9.75 2.15 -14.80
CA LYS A 72 10.19 3.43 -15.36
C LYS A 72 10.23 3.43 -16.89
N ASP A 73 10.78 2.37 -17.48
CA ASP A 73 11.06 2.29 -18.91
C ASP A 73 10.21 1.25 -19.65
N ASN A 74 9.53 0.36 -18.91
CA ASN A 74 8.78 -0.76 -19.48
C ASN A 74 7.42 -0.94 -18.80
N ALA A 75 6.48 -1.58 -19.48
CA ALA A 75 5.23 -2.06 -18.91
C ALA A 75 4.97 -3.52 -19.26
N TYR A 76 4.42 -4.26 -18.28
CA TYR A 76 4.16 -5.69 -18.40
C TYR A 76 2.74 -6.04 -18.00
N ARG A 77 2.16 -7.01 -18.69
CA ARG A 77 1.07 -7.83 -18.16
C ARG A 77 1.69 -9.06 -17.52
N VAL A 78 1.40 -9.26 -16.23
CA VAL A 78 1.99 -10.31 -15.40
C VAL A 78 0.87 -11.18 -14.86
N ARG A 79 0.85 -12.46 -15.23
CA ARG A 79 -0.02 -13.47 -14.60
C ARG A 79 0.78 -14.27 -13.58
N LEU A 80 0.46 -14.08 -12.30
CA LEU A 80 1.04 -14.86 -11.22
C LEU A 80 0.39 -16.25 -11.19
N VAL A 81 1.21 -17.30 -11.25
CA VAL A 81 0.74 -18.69 -11.17
C VAL A 81 1.37 -19.35 -9.94
N PRO A 82 0.59 -19.90 -9.00
CA PRO A 82 1.14 -20.55 -7.82
C PRO A 82 2.11 -21.67 -8.18
N ASP A 83 3.20 -21.79 -7.40
CA ASP A 83 4.24 -22.81 -7.55
C ASP A 83 4.89 -22.88 -8.95
N MET A 84 4.76 -21.80 -9.72
CA MET A 84 5.26 -21.68 -11.09
C MET A 84 5.84 -20.30 -11.34
N ALA A 85 6.63 -20.21 -12.41
CA ALA A 85 7.08 -18.94 -12.95
C ALA A 85 5.88 -18.10 -13.45
N ALA A 86 5.91 -16.79 -13.27
CA ALA A 86 4.84 -15.90 -13.74
C ALA A 86 4.87 -15.82 -15.27
N GLN A 87 3.70 -15.73 -15.90
CA GLN A 87 3.64 -15.48 -17.34
C GLN A 87 3.74 -13.97 -17.58
N ILE A 88 4.72 -13.55 -18.37
CA ILE A 88 5.04 -12.14 -18.59
C ILE A 88 4.86 -11.80 -20.07
N GLU A 89 4.05 -10.79 -20.35
CA GLU A 89 3.84 -10.20 -21.67
C GLU A 89 4.24 -8.72 -21.63
N SER A 90 5.03 -8.27 -22.60
CA SER A 90 5.38 -6.85 -22.77
C SER A 90 4.18 -6.09 -23.31
N LEU A 91 3.90 -4.91 -22.73
CA LEU A 91 2.82 -4.02 -23.18
C LEU A 91 3.32 -2.84 -24.01
N ASP A 92 4.64 -2.74 -24.18
CA ASP A 92 5.34 -1.73 -24.98
C ASP A 92 5.50 -2.12 -26.46
#